data_AF-A0A167RML5-F1
#
_entry.id   AF-A0A167RML5-F1
#
_cell.length_a   1.000
_cell.length_b   1.000
_cell.length_c   1.000
_cell.angle_alpha   90.00
_cell.angle_beta   90.00
_cell.angle_gamma   90.00
#
_symmetry.space_group_name_H-M   'P 1'
#
loop_
_entity.id
_entity.type
_entity.pdbx_description
1 polymer ?
#
loop_
_entity_poly.entity_id
_entity_poly.type
_entity_poly.pdbx_seq_one_letter_code
_entity_poly.pdbx_strand_id
1 'polypeptide(L)'
;MAHETGVGNGPTIQDLEKGDYNQIWEWNKTVPAAISNLVHKLIHDNVEVNPGAPAVCSWDGNLTEVEHHIQQQLYSRTGKRVNPIVELVTTGASKGSGGRPTLVGFLAMSQIESAEPEDAQQLRQAMWDLTKDLNKSLLKTLPQYMVPSVYIPLWQFPLHSSGKTDRRQLQVTGLVLPRQDLAALRAPPTTAKATTTALQSRTPPDTFVEQRMQRMWSKVLGLETSEIAREDHFFRLGRDSLSAIQLATLAAHEKLALTVQDTVQDIFDNPALARTTAV
;
A
#
# COMPACT_ATOMS: atom_id res chain seq x y z
N MET A 1 -41.77 -2.46 -26.84
CA MET A 1 -40.29 -2.35 -26.88
C MET A 1 -39.83 -1.55 -25.68
N ALA A 2 -39.23 -2.23 -24.71
CA ALA A 2 -38.02 -1.80 -24.03
C ALA A 2 -37.52 -3.04 -23.28
N HIS A 3 -36.47 -3.65 -23.82
CA HIS A 3 -35.69 -4.71 -23.20
C HIS A 3 -34.80 -4.08 -22.13
N GLU A 4 -34.96 -4.48 -20.86
CA GLU A 4 -33.92 -4.30 -19.84
C GLU A 4 -33.27 -5.66 -19.58
N THR A 5 -32.02 -5.80 -20.02
CA THR A 5 -31.20 -6.99 -19.81
C THR A 5 -30.49 -6.91 -18.46
N GLY A 6 -31.01 -7.68 -17.50
CA GLY A 6 -30.28 -8.48 -16.51
C GLY A 6 -29.05 -7.89 -15.81
N VAL A 7 -29.26 -7.29 -14.64
CA VAL A 7 -28.30 -7.36 -13.53
C VAL A 7 -28.40 -8.78 -12.96
N GLY A 8 -27.35 -9.58 -13.09
CA GLY A 8 -27.31 -10.92 -12.51
C GLY A 8 -27.41 -10.84 -11.00
N ASN A 9 -28.52 -11.32 -10.43
CA ASN A 9 -28.65 -11.56 -9.00
C ASN A 9 -27.60 -12.59 -8.61
N GLY A 10 -26.63 -12.19 -7.77
CA GLY A 10 -25.73 -13.14 -7.12
C GLY A 10 -26.52 -14.13 -6.26
N PRO A 11 -25.93 -15.29 -5.93
CA PRO A 11 -26.61 -16.30 -5.13
C PRO A 11 -27.06 -15.71 -3.80
N THR A 12 -28.34 -15.87 -3.51
CA THR A 12 -29.01 -15.51 -2.27
C THR A 12 -29.03 -16.70 -1.32
N ILE A 13 -29.38 -16.50 -0.05
CA ILE A 13 -29.60 -17.60 0.91
C ILE A 13 -30.62 -18.64 0.41
N GLN A 14 -31.49 -18.27 -0.54
CA GLN A 14 -32.47 -19.16 -1.15
C GLN A 14 -31.83 -20.18 -2.11
N ASP A 15 -30.59 -19.94 -2.54
CA ASP A 15 -29.82 -20.81 -3.46
C ASP A 15 -28.99 -21.87 -2.72
N LEU A 16 -29.08 -21.92 -1.38
CA LEU A 16 -28.40 -22.91 -0.54
C LEU A 16 -29.10 -24.27 -0.64
N GLU A 17 -28.32 -25.33 -0.84
CA GLU A 17 -28.83 -26.70 -0.84
C GLU A 17 -29.14 -27.18 0.59
N LYS A 18 -29.97 -28.23 0.72
CA LYS A 18 -30.27 -28.83 2.05
C LYS A 18 -29.02 -29.25 2.84
N GLY A 19 -27.92 -29.57 2.16
CA GLY A 19 -26.63 -29.87 2.79
C GLY A 19 -26.00 -28.65 3.47
N ASP A 20 -26.11 -27.47 2.86
CA ASP A 20 -25.55 -26.21 3.36
C ASP A 20 -26.23 -25.79 4.67
N TYR A 21 -27.55 -25.95 4.74
CA TYR A 21 -28.29 -25.68 5.98
C TYR A 21 -27.80 -26.54 7.14
N ASN A 22 -27.55 -27.83 6.91
CA ASN A 22 -27.02 -28.71 7.96
C ASN A 22 -25.62 -28.29 8.42
N GLN A 23 -24.78 -27.84 7.49
CA GLN A 23 -23.43 -27.37 7.81
C GLN A 23 -23.45 -26.05 8.58
N ILE A 24 -24.30 -25.09 8.20
CA ILE A 24 -24.51 -23.83 8.92
C ILE A 24 -25.03 -24.10 10.34
N TRP A 25 -25.96 -25.04 10.50
CA TRP A 25 -26.48 -25.42 11.82
C TRP A 25 -25.43 -26.13 12.68
N GLU A 26 -24.57 -26.96 12.11
CA GLU A 26 -23.47 -27.58 12.85
C GLU A 26 -22.42 -26.53 13.30
N TRP A 27 -22.12 -25.53 12.45
CA TRP A 27 -21.24 -24.41 12.83
C TRP A 27 -21.82 -23.53 13.94
N ASN A 28 -23.14 -23.34 13.96
CA ASN A 28 -23.84 -22.52 14.96
C ASN A 28 -24.36 -23.31 16.17
N LYS A 29 -24.04 -24.61 16.25
CA LYS A 29 -24.52 -25.51 17.31
C LYS A 29 -24.10 -25.06 18.71
N THR A 30 -22.93 -24.46 18.82
CA THR A 30 -22.41 -23.87 20.05
C THR A 30 -22.59 -22.37 20.03
N VAL A 31 -23.67 -21.90 20.66
CA VAL A 31 -23.89 -20.47 20.90
C VAL A 31 -23.14 -20.08 22.17
N PRO A 32 -22.19 -19.12 22.12
CA PRO A 32 -21.51 -18.64 23.32
C PRO A 32 -22.50 -18.11 24.36
N ALA A 33 -22.17 -18.25 25.63
CA ALA A 33 -22.99 -17.72 26.71
C ALA A 33 -23.20 -16.21 26.52
N ALA A 34 -24.44 -15.75 26.66
CA ALA A 34 -24.78 -14.34 26.54
C ALA A 34 -24.02 -13.55 27.61
N ILE A 35 -23.17 -12.62 27.16
CA ILE A 35 -22.41 -11.76 28.06
C ILE A 35 -23.35 -10.64 28.53
N SER A 36 -23.73 -10.66 29.82
CA SER A 36 -24.65 -9.69 30.41
C SER A 36 -24.00 -8.33 30.77
N ASN A 37 -22.87 -8.00 30.16
CA ASN A 37 -22.13 -6.76 30.43
C ASN A 37 -22.33 -5.76 29.28
N LEU A 38 -22.14 -4.49 29.57
CA LEU A 38 -22.23 -3.42 28.57
C LEU A 38 -21.01 -3.50 27.64
N VAL A 39 -21.25 -3.45 26.33
CA VAL A 39 -20.20 -3.56 25.30
C VAL A 39 -19.05 -2.57 25.53
N HIS A 40 -19.34 -1.35 25.96
CA HIS A 40 -18.30 -0.34 26.23
C HIS A 40 -17.43 -0.67 27.44
N LYS A 41 -17.95 -1.39 28.45
CA LYS A 41 -17.13 -1.86 29.58
C LYS A 41 -16.22 -3.00 29.15
N LEU A 42 -16.71 -3.93 28.34
CA LEU A 42 -15.89 -5.01 27.79
C LEU A 42 -14.73 -4.48 26.94
N ILE A 43 -14.98 -3.43 26.15
CA ILE A 43 -13.93 -2.74 25.38
C ILE A 43 -12.93 -2.07 26.31
N HIS A 44 -13.41 -1.35 27.34
CA HIS A 44 -12.55 -0.69 28.33
C HIS A 44 -11.65 -1.68 29.07
N ASP A 45 -12.23 -2.75 29.61
CA ASP A 45 -11.50 -3.79 30.34
C ASP A 45 -10.47 -4.49 29.43
N ASN A 46 -10.82 -4.73 28.16
CA ASN A 46 -9.88 -5.31 27.19
C ASN A 46 -8.73 -4.35 26.83
N VAL A 47 -8.98 -3.03 26.76
CA VAL A 47 -7.95 -2.01 26.51
C VAL A 47 -7.01 -1.87 27.72
N GLU A 48 -7.52 -1.98 28.94
CA GLU A 48 -6.67 -1.97 30.15
C GLU A 48 -5.77 -3.20 30.24
N VAL A 49 -6.29 -4.37 29.86
CA VAL A 49 -5.53 -5.63 29.87
C VAL A 49 -4.54 -5.69 28.70
N ASN A 50 -4.90 -5.14 27.53
CA ASN A 50 -4.11 -5.21 26.31
C ASN A 50 -3.92 -3.83 25.63
N PRO A 51 -3.22 -2.86 26.27
CA PRO A 51 -3.16 -1.47 25.79
C PRO A 51 -2.44 -1.29 24.45
N GLY A 52 -1.64 -2.27 24.03
CA GLY A 52 -0.95 -2.29 22.74
C GLY A 52 -1.62 -3.17 21.67
N ALA A 53 -2.73 -3.84 21.99
CA ALA A 53 -3.39 -4.73 21.04
C ALA A 53 -4.33 -3.94 20.11
N PRO A 54 -4.33 -4.21 18.79
CA PRO A 54 -5.25 -3.56 17.86
C PRO A 54 -6.72 -3.91 18.19
N ALA A 55 -7.60 -2.91 18.11
CA ALA A 55 -9.01 -3.03 18.48
C ALA A 55 -9.84 -3.92 17.52
N VAL A 56 -9.34 -4.15 16.30
CA VAL A 56 -9.91 -5.04 15.29
C VAL A 56 -8.77 -5.79 14.63
N CYS A 57 -8.75 -7.11 14.74
CA CYS A 57 -7.90 -7.97 13.92
C CYS A 57 -8.74 -8.41 12.71
N SER A 58 -8.33 -8.04 11.49
CA SER A 58 -8.73 -8.81 10.31
C SER A 58 -8.25 -10.25 10.50
N TRP A 59 -8.85 -11.20 9.80
CA TRP A 59 -8.68 -12.65 10.04
C TRP A 59 -7.22 -13.19 9.99
N ASP A 60 -6.21 -12.38 9.65
CA ASP A 60 -4.80 -12.70 9.87
C ASP A 60 -3.98 -11.71 10.73
N GLY A 61 -4.36 -10.43 10.88
CA GLY A 61 -3.66 -9.42 11.70
C GLY A 61 -2.18 -9.14 11.35
N ASN A 62 -1.59 -9.96 10.48
CA ASN A 62 -0.25 -9.93 9.94
C ASN A 62 -0.39 -9.91 8.43
N LEU A 63 0.35 -9.04 7.73
CA LEU A 63 0.31 -8.84 6.28
C LEU A 63 0.93 -10.02 5.48
N THR A 64 0.68 -11.25 5.96
CA THR A 64 1.33 -12.51 5.61
C THR A 64 1.02 -12.94 4.19
N GLU A 65 -0.20 -12.68 3.71
CA GLU A 65 -0.57 -12.92 2.31
C GLU A 65 0.30 -12.07 1.37
N VAL A 66 0.43 -10.77 1.68
CA VAL A 66 1.27 -9.85 0.89
C VAL A 66 2.73 -10.30 0.94
N GLU A 67 3.23 -10.65 2.12
CA GLU A 67 4.58 -11.20 2.32
C GLU A 67 4.79 -12.46 1.46
N HIS A 68 3.82 -13.37 1.42
CA HIS A 68 3.88 -14.59 0.62
C HIS A 68 3.96 -14.30 -0.87
N HIS A 69 3.10 -13.42 -1.39
CA HIS A 69 3.13 -13.05 -2.80
C HIS A 69 4.43 -12.34 -3.19
N ILE A 70 4.95 -11.44 -2.33
CA ILE A 70 6.27 -10.83 -2.55
C ILE A 70 7.34 -11.92 -2.58
N GLN A 71 7.36 -12.83 -1.61
CA GLN A 71 8.32 -13.93 -1.54
C GLN A 71 8.30 -14.78 -2.81
N GLN A 72 7.12 -15.19 -3.30
CA GLN A 72 6.98 -15.97 -4.53
C GLN A 72 7.56 -15.22 -5.74
N GLN A 73 7.20 -13.96 -5.92
CA GLN A 73 7.69 -13.14 -7.03
C GLN A 73 9.20 -12.94 -6.99
N LEU A 74 9.78 -12.74 -5.80
CA LEU A 74 11.22 -12.59 -5.61
C LEU A 74 11.96 -13.92 -5.83
N TYR A 75 11.38 -15.04 -5.38
CA TYR A 75 11.96 -16.37 -5.59
C TYR A 75 12.02 -16.72 -7.08
N SER A 76 10.95 -16.47 -7.84
CA SER A 76 10.94 -16.69 -9.29
C SER A 76 11.97 -15.85 -10.05
N ARG A 77 12.37 -14.69 -9.50
CA ARG A 77 13.36 -13.78 -10.11
C ARG A 77 14.80 -14.12 -9.75
N THR A 78 15.04 -14.49 -8.49
CA THR A 78 16.38 -14.62 -7.93
C THR A 78 16.84 -16.07 -7.73
N GLY A 79 15.90 -17.03 -7.74
CA GLY A 79 16.14 -18.41 -7.31
C GLY A 79 16.46 -18.56 -5.81
N LYS A 80 16.41 -17.46 -5.04
CA LYS A 80 16.74 -17.41 -3.62
C LYS A 80 15.49 -17.10 -2.81
N ARG A 81 15.39 -17.72 -1.63
CA ARG A 81 14.28 -17.48 -0.72
C ARG A 81 14.51 -16.17 0.03
N VAL A 82 13.72 -15.16 -0.32
CA VAL A 82 13.65 -13.88 0.40
C VAL A 82 12.42 -13.91 1.30
N ASN A 83 12.57 -13.56 2.57
CA ASN A 83 11.49 -13.43 3.53
C ASN A 83 11.17 -11.93 3.71
N PRO A 84 10.24 -11.36 2.94
CA PRO A 84 9.83 -9.98 3.12
C PRO A 84 9.04 -9.82 4.43
N ILE A 85 9.07 -8.62 4.98
CA ILE A 85 8.18 -8.23 6.08
C ILE A 85 7.42 -6.99 5.63
N VAL A 86 6.10 -7.02 5.76
CA VAL A 86 5.26 -5.88 5.37
C VAL A 86 4.65 -5.26 6.62
N GLU A 87 4.79 -3.95 6.75
CA GLU A 87 4.30 -3.19 7.90
C GLU A 87 3.65 -1.88 7.48
N LEU A 88 2.72 -1.40 8.30
CA LEU A 88 2.10 -0.10 8.16
C LEU A 88 2.95 0.95 8.91
N VAL A 89 3.57 1.87 8.17
CA VAL A 89 4.47 2.90 8.72
C VAL A 89 3.90 4.28 8.46
N THR A 90 3.80 5.10 9.50
CA THR A 90 3.32 6.48 9.39
C THR A 90 4.44 7.43 8.99
N THR A 91 4.50 7.83 7.73
CA THR A 91 5.64 8.59 7.21
C THR A 91 5.46 10.10 7.33
N GLY A 92 6.47 10.77 7.90
CA GLY A 92 6.62 12.23 7.96
C GLY A 92 5.51 12.99 8.68
N ALA A 93 5.63 13.12 10.00
CA ALA A 93 4.98 14.21 10.71
C ALA A 93 5.69 15.53 10.35
N SER A 94 5.26 16.22 9.29
CA SER A 94 5.54 17.65 9.17
C SER A 94 4.53 18.39 10.04
N LYS A 95 4.97 19.42 10.76
CA LYS A 95 4.18 20.16 11.77
C LYS A 95 2.74 20.41 11.28
N GLY A 96 1.77 19.73 11.88
CA GLY A 96 0.33 19.99 11.71
C GLY A 96 -0.45 19.05 10.79
N SER A 97 0.17 18.17 10.00
CA SER A 97 -0.55 17.08 9.31
C SER A 97 -0.22 15.75 9.96
N GLY A 98 -1.22 15.08 10.54
CA GLY A 98 -1.06 13.70 10.99
C GLY A 98 -0.50 12.87 9.83
N GLY A 99 0.65 12.22 10.03
CA GLY A 99 1.27 11.42 8.99
C GLY A 99 0.29 10.35 8.48
N ARG A 100 0.27 10.09 7.17
CA ARG A 100 -0.59 9.06 6.60
C ARG A 100 0.11 7.69 6.72
N PRO A 101 -0.57 6.65 7.22
CA PRO A 101 -0.02 5.30 7.26
C PRO A 101 0.26 4.79 5.84
N THR A 102 1.48 4.32 5.60
CA THR A 102 1.98 3.81 4.33
C THR A 102 2.36 2.35 4.49
N LEU A 103 1.93 1.48 3.57
CA LEU A 103 2.37 0.09 3.58
C LEU A 103 3.77 -0.02 2.97
N VAL A 104 4.70 -0.56 3.75
CA VAL A 104 6.12 -0.63 3.44
C VAL A 104 6.56 -2.09 3.48
N GLY A 105 7.31 -2.51 2.46
CA GLY A 105 7.95 -3.83 2.43
C GLY A 105 9.42 -3.74 2.82
N PHE A 106 9.83 -4.40 3.88
CA PHE A 106 11.23 -4.54 4.28
C PHE A 106 11.84 -5.80 3.67
N LEU A 107 13.01 -5.66 3.05
CA LEU A 107 13.75 -6.76 2.44
C LEU A 107 15.15 -6.87 3.06
N ALA A 108 15.51 -8.06 3.53
CA ALA A 108 16.86 -8.34 4.03
C ALA A 108 17.77 -8.80 2.88
N MET A 109 18.72 -7.94 2.51
CA MET A 109 19.60 -8.13 1.35
C MET A 109 20.64 -9.23 1.57
N SER A 110 21.00 -9.54 2.82
CA SER A 110 21.89 -10.68 3.13
C SER A 110 21.29 -12.05 2.74
N GLN A 111 19.99 -12.12 2.43
CA GLN A 111 19.34 -13.34 1.93
C GLN A 111 19.56 -13.55 0.42
N ILE A 112 20.04 -12.51 -0.27
CA ILE A 112 20.22 -12.46 -1.72
C ILE A 112 21.70 -12.28 -2.06
N GLU A 113 22.41 -11.46 -1.30
CA GLU A 113 23.81 -11.14 -1.50
C GLU A 113 24.67 -11.76 -0.41
N SER A 114 25.84 -12.26 -0.80
CA SER A 114 26.77 -12.93 0.12
C SER A 114 27.69 -11.97 0.86
N ALA A 115 27.83 -10.73 0.37
CA ALA A 115 28.75 -9.72 0.90
C ALA A 115 28.02 -8.39 1.07
N GLU A 116 28.31 -7.68 2.16
CA GLU A 116 27.76 -6.34 2.37
C GLU A 116 28.16 -5.40 1.23
N PRO A 117 27.24 -4.54 0.79
CA PRO A 117 27.56 -3.54 -0.23
C PRO A 117 28.60 -2.57 0.31
N GLU A 118 29.57 -2.19 -0.52
CA GLU A 118 30.65 -1.28 -0.12
C GLU A 118 30.14 0.15 0.09
N ASP A 119 29.05 0.51 -0.58
CA ASP A 119 28.41 1.82 -0.46
C ASP A 119 26.87 1.73 -0.57
N ALA A 120 26.21 2.81 -0.15
CA ALA A 120 24.75 2.92 -0.19
C ALA A 120 24.16 2.91 -1.62
N GLN A 121 24.97 3.22 -2.64
CA GLN A 121 24.53 3.25 -4.03
C GLN A 121 24.42 1.84 -4.61
N GLN A 122 25.37 0.96 -4.28
CA GLN A 122 25.32 -0.46 -4.61
C GLN A 122 24.07 -1.12 -3.99
N LEU A 123 23.82 -0.89 -2.70
CA LEU A 123 22.62 -1.37 -2.02
C LEU A 123 21.34 -0.88 -2.70
N ARG A 124 21.28 0.41 -3.05
CA ARG A 124 20.12 1.01 -3.73
C ARG A 124 19.93 0.43 -5.13
N GLN A 125 21.01 0.17 -5.87
CA GLN A 125 20.96 -0.43 -7.20
C GLN A 125 20.44 -1.86 -7.16
N ALA A 126 21.00 -2.70 -6.28
CA ALA A 126 20.53 -4.06 -6.06
C ALA A 126 19.04 -4.08 -5.67
N MET A 127 18.64 -3.17 -4.78
CA MET A 127 17.25 -3.02 -4.37
C MET A 127 16.32 -2.61 -5.50
N TRP A 128 16.74 -1.67 -6.36
CA TRP A 128 15.98 -1.25 -7.52
C TRP A 128 15.79 -2.40 -8.51
N ASP A 129 16.86 -3.13 -8.84
CA ASP A 129 16.78 -4.25 -9.76
C ASP A 129 15.87 -5.38 -9.26
N LEU A 130 15.83 -5.58 -7.95
CA LEU A 130 14.95 -6.53 -7.28
C LEU A 130 13.47 -6.10 -7.35
N THR A 131 13.17 -4.81 -7.24
CA THR A 131 11.80 -4.31 -6.99
C THR A 131 11.14 -3.55 -8.15
N LYS A 132 11.88 -3.13 -9.18
CA LYS A 132 11.39 -2.26 -10.29
C LYS A 132 10.10 -2.71 -10.97
N ASP A 133 9.85 -4.02 -11.09
CA ASP A 133 8.64 -4.59 -11.69
C ASP A 133 7.81 -5.43 -10.72
N LEU A 134 8.18 -5.45 -9.44
CA LEU A 134 7.54 -6.28 -8.43
C LEU A 134 6.08 -5.87 -8.25
N ASN A 135 5.81 -4.57 -8.11
CA ASN A 135 4.44 -4.06 -7.94
C ASN A 135 3.54 -4.38 -9.13
N LYS A 136 4.05 -4.26 -10.37
CA LYS A 136 3.30 -4.63 -11.58
C LYS A 136 2.93 -6.12 -11.59
N SER A 137 3.78 -6.97 -11.01
CA SER A 137 3.54 -8.41 -10.91
C SER A 137 2.53 -8.72 -9.80
N LEU A 138 2.65 -8.06 -8.64
CA LEU A 138 1.73 -8.21 -7.51
C LEU A 138 0.31 -7.75 -7.85
N LEU A 139 0.14 -6.66 -8.60
CA LEU A 139 -1.18 -6.16 -9.02
C LEU A 139 -1.97 -7.14 -9.90
N LYS A 140 -1.34 -8.19 -10.43
CA LYS A 140 -2.04 -9.25 -11.18
C LYS A 140 -2.72 -10.27 -10.28
N THR A 141 -2.29 -10.37 -9.01
CA THR A 141 -2.73 -11.40 -8.06
C THR A 141 -3.28 -10.81 -6.77
N LEU A 142 -2.96 -9.55 -6.46
CA LEU A 142 -3.38 -8.85 -5.26
C LEU A 142 -4.15 -7.58 -5.59
N PRO A 143 -5.18 -7.24 -4.78
CA PRO A 143 -5.79 -5.92 -4.81
C PRO A 143 -4.77 -4.80 -4.57
N GLN A 144 -5.00 -3.64 -5.21
CA GLN A 144 -4.07 -2.51 -5.16
C GLN A 144 -3.74 -2.02 -3.74
N TYR A 145 -4.70 -2.05 -2.82
CA TYR A 145 -4.50 -1.60 -1.44
C TYR A 145 -3.54 -2.50 -0.63
N MET A 146 -3.32 -3.74 -1.07
CA MET A 146 -2.40 -4.70 -0.46
C MET A 146 -0.96 -4.57 -0.99
N VAL A 147 -0.74 -3.84 -2.08
CA VAL A 147 0.58 -3.71 -2.68
C VAL A 147 1.41 -2.63 -1.93
N PRO A 148 2.64 -2.95 -1.48
CA PRO A 148 3.50 -1.97 -0.83
C PRO A 148 3.82 -0.78 -1.73
N SER A 149 3.84 0.41 -1.13
CA SER A 149 4.08 1.67 -1.86
C SER A 149 5.56 2.04 -1.93
N VAL A 150 6.39 1.40 -1.11
CA VAL A 150 7.86 1.53 -1.10
C VAL A 150 8.45 0.28 -0.47
N TYR A 151 9.66 -0.07 -0.90
CA TYR A 151 10.43 -1.15 -0.29
C TYR A 151 11.70 -0.59 0.33
N ILE A 152 12.00 -0.98 1.57
CA ILE A 152 13.17 -0.52 2.31
C ILE A 152 14.19 -1.67 2.37
N PRO A 153 15.41 -1.48 1.83
CA PRO A 153 16.47 -2.44 2.00
C PRO A 153 17.02 -2.39 3.42
N LEU A 154 17.19 -3.55 4.03
CA LEU A 154 17.98 -3.77 5.23
C LEU A 154 19.05 -4.79 4.91
N TRP A 155 20.21 -4.72 5.58
CA TRP A 155 21.16 -5.81 5.43
C TRP A 155 20.62 -7.09 6.06
N GLN A 156 20.22 -7.00 7.34
CA GLN A 156 19.58 -8.08 8.10
C GLN A 156 18.36 -7.54 8.86
N PHE A 157 17.45 -8.44 9.22
CA PHE A 157 16.34 -8.06 10.09
C PHE A 157 16.81 -7.91 11.54
N PRO A 158 16.31 -6.89 12.27
CA PRO A 158 16.46 -6.87 13.71
C PRO A 158 15.76 -8.09 14.33
N LEU A 159 16.38 -8.72 15.31
CA LEU A 159 15.85 -9.88 16.01
C LEU A 159 15.67 -9.57 17.50
N HIS A 160 14.61 -10.08 18.10
CA HIS A 160 14.44 -10.06 19.55
C HIS A 160 15.32 -11.14 20.22
N SER A 161 15.38 -11.18 21.55
CA SER A 161 16.19 -12.14 22.31
C SER A 161 15.88 -13.63 22.03
N SER A 162 14.66 -13.97 21.60
CA SER A 162 14.30 -15.34 21.16
C SER A 162 14.53 -15.62 19.66
N GLY A 163 15.22 -14.75 18.93
CA GLY A 163 15.66 -14.96 17.54
C GLY A 163 14.62 -14.80 16.42
N LYS A 164 13.39 -14.33 16.72
CA LYS A 164 12.41 -13.93 15.69
C LYS A 164 12.56 -12.43 15.40
N THR A 165 12.05 -12.01 14.24
CA THR A 165 12.13 -10.62 13.80
C THR A 165 11.40 -9.65 14.73
N ASP A 166 12.09 -8.58 15.10
CA ASP A 166 11.52 -7.47 15.85
C ASP A 166 10.80 -6.50 14.90
N ARG A 167 9.52 -6.78 14.63
CA ARG A 167 8.63 -5.94 13.81
C ARG A 167 8.46 -4.54 14.40
N ARG A 168 8.55 -4.38 15.73
CA ARG A 168 8.44 -3.06 16.37
C ARG A 168 9.66 -2.21 16.02
N GLN A 169 10.86 -2.79 16.02
CA GLN A 169 12.05 -2.07 15.60
C GLN A 169 11.99 -1.67 14.11
N LEU A 170 11.43 -2.53 13.25
CA LEU A 170 11.20 -2.18 11.83
C LEU A 170 10.25 -0.99 11.65
N GLN A 171 9.15 -0.96 12.40
CA GLN A 171 8.24 0.19 12.40
C GLN A 171 8.98 1.46 12.80
N VAL A 172 9.80 1.42 13.87
CA VAL A 172 10.61 2.56 14.30
C VAL A 172 11.60 2.99 13.21
N THR A 173 12.31 2.05 12.57
CA THR A 173 13.21 2.36 11.46
C THR A 173 12.46 3.03 10.31
N GLY A 174 11.27 2.55 9.97
CA GLY A 174 10.41 3.15 8.95
C GLY A 174 9.96 4.58 9.31
N LEU A 175 9.70 4.86 10.59
CA LEU A 175 9.27 6.18 11.07
C LEU A 175 10.37 7.25 10.97
N VAL A 176 11.64 6.85 11.13
CA VAL A 176 12.79 7.78 11.13
C VAL A 176 13.21 8.19 9.71
N LEU A 177 12.80 7.44 8.69
CA LEU A 177 13.14 7.76 7.31
C LEU A 177 12.42 9.03 6.83
N PRO A 178 13.15 10.09 6.45
CA PRO A 178 12.55 11.30 5.93
C PRO A 178 11.85 11.00 4.60
N ARG A 179 10.79 11.77 4.30
CA ARG A 179 9.96 11.57 3.10
C ARG A 179 10.77 11.59 1.79
N GLN A 180 11.83 12.39 1.73
CA GLN A 180 12.71 12.49 0.55
C GLN A 180 13.46 11.18 0.28
N ASP A 181 13.88 10.47 1.32
CA ASP A 181 14.58 9.19 1.18
C ASP A 181 13.63 8.10 0.68
N LEU A 182 12.37 8.11 1.15
CA LEU A 182 11.33 7.22 0.64
C LEU A 182 11.00 7.48 -0.83
N ALA A 183 10.99 8.75 -1.25
CA ALA A 183 10.82 9.11 -2.66
C ALA A 183 12.00 8.62 -3.51
N ALA A 184 13.23 8.73 -3.00
CA ALA A 184 14.42 8.25 -3.69
C ALA A 184 14.42 6.72 -3.91
N LEU A 185 13.84 5.95 -2.99
CA LEU A 185 13.68 4.49 -3.11
C LEU A 185 12.65 4.07 -4.18
N ARG A 186 11.78 4.99 -4.63
CA ARG A 186 10.78 4.73 -5.68
C ARG A 186 11.27 5.02 -7.09
N ALA A 187 12.46 5.60 -7.23
CA ALA A 187 13.01 6.05 -8.50
C ALA A 187 14.28 5.28 -8.86
N PRO A 188 14.61 5.16 -10.17
CA PRO A 188 15.85 4.56 -10.61
C PRO A 188 17.06 5.21 -9.91
N PRO A 189 18.06 4.43 -9.49
CA PRO A 189 19.32 4.96 -8.99
C PRO A 189 19.99 5.76 -10.11
N THR A 190 20.04 7.09 -9.99
CA THR A 190 20.82 7.93 -10.89
C THR A 190 22.25 8.05 -10.38
N THR A 191 23.22 8.09 -11.30
CA THR A 191 24.65 8.25 -11.03
C THR A 191 25.05 9.61 -10.42
N ALA A 192 24.12 10.54 -10.26
CA ALA A 192 24.37 11.82 -9.59
C ALA A 192 24.22 11.66 -8.07
N LYS A 193 25.29 12.00 -7.33
CA LYS A 193 25.40 12.03 -5.86
C LYS A 193 24.09 12.42 -5.19
N ALA A 194 23.76 11.69 -4.12
CA ALA A 194 22.64 11.94 -3.22
C ALA A 194 22.74 13.32 -2.53
N THR A 195 22.41 14.38 -3.27
CA THR A 195 22.22 15.74 -2.76
C THR A 195 21.06 16.32 -3.54
N THR A 196 19.87 16.46 -2.95
CA THR A 196 18.72 17.30 -3.40
C THR A 196 18.23 17.14 -4.87
N THR A 197 18.88 16.31 -5.68
CA THR A 197 18.80 16.26 -7.16
C THR A 197 18.13 14.97 -7.64
N ALA A 198 17.91 14.00 -6.75
CA ALA A 198 17.15 12.78 -7.07
C ALA A 198 15.66 13.08 -7.36
N LEU A 199 15.14 14.21 -6.88
CA LEU A 199 13.83 14.75 -7.30
C LEU A 199 13.87 15.32 -8.72
N GLN A 200 15.04 15.78 -9.21
CA GLN A 200 15.22 16.40 -10.53
C GLN A 200 15.44 15.38 -11.66
N SER A 201 15.75 14.11 -11.34
CA SER A 201 15.85 13.03 -12.33
C SER A 201 14.53 12.32 -12.61
N ARG A 202 13.45 12.73 -11.93
CA ARG A 202 12.11 12.22 -12.21
C ARG A 202 11.51 13.08 -13.32
N THR A 203 10.95 12.43 -14.34
CA THR A 203 10.36 13.11 -15.49
C THR A 203 9.21 14.00 -15.01
N PRO A 204 9.32 15.33 -15.21
CA PRO A 204 8.24 16.23 -14.86
C PRO A 204 7.05 16.00 -15.80
N PRO A 205 5.83 16.38 -15.37
CA PRO A 205 4.69 16.36 -16.27
C PRO A 205 4.90 17.34 -17.44
N ASP A 206 4.66 16.82 -18.63
CA ASP A 206 5.02 17.38 -19.93
C ASP A 206 3.83 18.08 -20.58
N THR A 207 2.64 17.49 -20.47
CA THR A 207 1.42 18.06 -21.04
C THR A 207 0.73 19.02 -20.07
N PHE A 208 -0.02 19.99 -20.60
CA PHE A 208 -0.84 20.90 -19.80
C PHE A 208 -1.82 20.14 -18.89
N VAL A 209 -2.36 19.02 -19.38
CA VAL A 209 -3.25 18.13 -18.62
C VAL A 209 -2.51 17.47 -17.47
N GLU A 210 -1.33 16.89 -17.71
CA GLU A 210 -0.50 16.28 -16.67
C GLU A 210 -0.14 17.30 -15.58
N GLN A 211 0.25 18.52 -15.95
CA GLN A 211 0.59 19.60 -15.00
C GLN A 211 -0.63 20.09 -14.20
N ARG A 212 -1.82 20.03 -14.78
CA ARG A 212 -3.05 20.36 -14.07
C ARG A 212 -3.44 19.25 -13.11
N MET A 213 -3.37 17.99 -13.55
CA MET A 213 -3.56 16.81 -12.71
C MET A 213 -2.57 16.79 -11.54
N GLN A 214 -1.30 17.11 -11.78
CA GLN A 214 -0.27 17.20 -10.73
C GLN A 214 -0.65 18.19 -9.63
N ARG A 215 -1.19 19.37 -9.99
CA ARG A 215 -1.64 20.38 -9.02
C ARG A 215 -2.84 19.90 -8.20
N MET A 216 -3.76 19.16 -8.83
CA MET A 216 -4.90 18.58 -8.12
C MET A 216 -4.46 17.45 -7.18
N TRP A 217 -3.54 16.59 -7.62
CA TRP A 217 -2.93 15.55 -6.78
C TRP A 217 -2.21 16.16 -5.58
N SER A 218 -1.42 17.21 -5.79
CA SER A 218 -0.74 17.94 -4.71
C SER A 218 -1.72 18.41 -3.63
N LYS A 219 -2.85 19.03 -4.02
CA LYS A 219 -3.89 19.49 -3.08
C LYS A 219 -4.55 18.34 -2.30
N VAL A 220 -4.93 17.26 -2.99
CA VAL A 220 -5.65 16.12 -2.39
C VAL A 220 -4.75 15.27 -1.49
N LEU A 221 -3.51 15.08 -1.92
CA LEU A 221 -2.54 14.24 -1.24
C LEU A 221 -1.77 14.99 -0.15
N GLY A 222 -1.81 16.32 -0.14
CA GLY A 222 -1.02 17.15 0.76
C GLY A 222 0.47 17.04 0.50
N LEU A 223 0.84 16.88 -0.78
CA LEU A 223 2.22 16.75 -1.25
C LEU A 223 2.63 18.02 -2.01
N GLU A 224 3.91 18.34 -2.00
CA GLU A 224 4.43 19.40 -2.88
C GLU A 224 4.35 18.95 -4.34
N THR A 225 4.07 19.88 -5.27
CA THR A 225 4.00 19.52 -6.71
C THR A 225 5.31 18.94 -7.22
N SER A 226 6.45 19.38 -6.67
CA SER A 226 7.79 18.84 -6.98
C SER A 226 8.00 17.39 -6.54
N GLU A 227 7.18 16.86 -5.64
CA GLU A 227 7.27 15.48 -5.17
C GLU A 227 6.51 14.49 -6.08
N ILE A 228 5.66 15.00 -6.98
CA ILE A 228 4.80 14.20 -7.86
C ILE A 228 5.38 14.20 -9.27
N ALA A 229 5.90 13.05 -9.70
CA ALA A 229 6.44 12.85 -11.04
C ALA A 229 5.42 12.28 -12.02
N ARG A 230 5.74 12.35 -13.31
CA ARG A 230 4.94 11.84 -14.42
C ARG A 230 4.59 10.34 -14.26
N GLU A 231 5.48 9.54 -13.71
CA GLU A 231 5.32 8.09 -13.57
C GLU A 231 4.80 7.68 -12.19
N ASP A 232 4.47 8.66 -11.33
CA ASP A 232 3.88 8.36 -10.04
C ASP A 232 2.48 7.79 -10.17
N HIS A 233 2.19 6.80 -9.31
CA HIS A 233 0.83 6.27 -9.25
C HIS A 233 0.04 6.95 -8.13
N PHE A 234 -1.16 7.43 -8.43
CA PHE A 234 -2.02 8.17 -7.49
C PHE A 234 -2.19 7.42 -6.16
N PHE A 235 -2.56 6.15 -6.23
CA PHE A 235 -2.77 5.33 -5.04
C PHE A 235 -1.46 4.96 -4.32
N ARG A 236 -0.30 4.99 -4.98
CA ARG A 236 1.00 4.86 -4.27
C ARG A 236 1.29 6.09 -3.41
N LEU A 237 0.77 7.24 -3.79
CA LEU A 237 0.95 8.50 -3.09
C LEU A 237 -0.18 8.79 -2.07
N GLY A 238 -1.40 8.28 -2.31
CA GLY A 238 -2.61 8.64 -1.54
C GLY A 238 -3.43 7.53 -0.91
N ARG A 239 -3.15 6.26 -1.25
CA ARG A 239 -3.65 4.99 -0.68
C ARG A 239 -5.15 4.79 -0.36
N ASP A 240 -6.06 5.74 -0.56
CA ASP A 240 -7.49 5.49 -0.34
C ASP A 240 -8.42 5.97 -1.47
N SER A 241 -9.59 5.32 -1.53
CA SER A 241 -10.69 5.68 -2.42
C SER A 241 -11.24 7.07 -2.10
N LEU A 242 -11.11 7.53 -0.86
CA LEU A 242 -11.53 8.88 -0.46
C LEU A 242 -10.72 9.95 -1.19
N SER A 243 -9.40 9.78 -1.30
CA SER A 243 -8.52 10.66 -2.07
C SER A 243 -8.92 10.64 -3.56
N ALA A 244 -9.28 9.48 -4.11
CA ALA A 244 -9.75 9.41 -5.51
C ALA A 244 -11.08 10.16 -5.71
N ILE A 245 -12.02 10.02 -4.77
CA ILE A 245 -13.29 10.75 -4.77
C ILE A 245 -13.07 12.26 -4.63
N GLN A 246 -12.18 12.68 -3.74
CA GLN A 246 -11.81 14.08 -3.56
C GLN A 246 -11.18 14.66 -4.83
N LEU A 247 -10.29 13.90 -5.47
CA LEU A 247 -9.67 14.28 -6.74
C LEU A 247 -10.71 14.44 -7.85
N ALA A 248 -11.63 13.47 -7.99
CA ALA A 248 -12.69 13.52 -8.98
C ALA A 248 -13.65 14.71 -8.74
N THR A 249 -13.96 15.01 -7.48
CA THR A 249 -14.76 16.18 -7.10
C THR A 249 -14.05 17.49 -7.47
N LEU A 250 -12.75 17.56 -7.23
CA LEU A 250 -11.94 18.75 -7.53
C LEU A 250 -11.76 18.95 -9.04
N ALA A 251 -11.59 17.85 -9.80
CA ALA A 251 -11.53 17.87 -11.26
C ALA A 251 -12.84 18.37 -11.89
N ALA A 252 -13.99 17.88 -11.39
CA ALA A 252 -15.31 18.34 -11.82
C ALA A 252 -15.52 19.84 -11.55
N HIS A 253 -15.09 20.33 -10.39
CA HIS A 253 -15.17 21.76 -10.07
C HIS A 253 -14.27 22.63 -10.97
N GLU A 254 -13.14 22.09 -11.43
CA GLU A 254 -12.22 22.77 -12.36
C GLU A 254 -12.69 22.75 -13.83
N LYS A 255 -13.91 22.26 -14.12
CA LYS A 255 -14.53 22.15 -15.46
C LYS A 255 -13.70 21.33 -16.45
N LEU A 256 -12.96 20.34 -15.95
CA LEU A 256 -12.48 19.26 -16.80
C LEU A 256 -13.73 18.48 -17.26
N ALA A 257 -13.81 18.11 -18.53
CA ALA A 257 -15.02 17.57 -19.16
C ALA A 257 -15.38 16.14 -18.72
N LEU A 258 -15.03 15.76 -17.49
CA LEU A 258 -15.19 14.42 -16.93
C LEU A 258 -16.26 14.43 -15.86
N THR A 259 -17.08 13.37 -15.84
CA THR A 259 -17.91 13.11 -14.66
C THR A 259 -17.05 12.57 -13.51
N VAL A 260 -17.55 12.70 -12.27
CA VAL A 260 -16.89 12.13 -11.09
C VAL A 260 -16.66 10.62 -11.25
N GLN A 261 -17.61 9.93 -11.87
CA GLN A 261 -17.53 8.50 -12.13
C GLN A 261 -16.41 8.16 -13.14
N ASP A 262 -16.34 8.88 -14.26
CA ASP A 262 -15.32 8.65 -15.29
C ASP A 262 -13.91 8.94 -14.76
N THR A 263 -13.77 9.98 -13.94
CA THR A 263 -12.49 10.35 -13.33
C THR A 263 -12.01 9.28 -12.35
N VAL A 264 -12.90 8.77 -11.50
CA VAL A 264 -12.55 7.69 -10.56
C VAL A 264 -12.16 6.44 -11.34
N GLN A 265 -12.95 6.05 -12.33
CA GLN A 265 -12.66 4.87 -13.17
C GLN A 265 -11.31 4.99 -13.89
N ASP A 266 -11.02 6.13 -14.52
CA ASP A 266 -9.74 6.36 -15.21
C ASP A 266 -8.55 6.35 -14.22
N ILE A 267 -8.70 6.90 -13.02
CA ILE A 267 -7.62 6.84 -12.01
C ILE A 267 -7.36 5.39 -11.58
N PHE A 268 -8.40 4.55 -11.47
CA PHE A 268 -8.25 3.13 -11.15
C PHE A 268 -7.61 2.33 -12.28
N ASP A 269 -8.02 2.58 -13.54
CA ASP A 269 -7.53 1.86 -14.71
C ASP A 269 -6.13 2.35 -15.15
N ASN A 270 -5.88 3.65 -15.02
CA ASN A 270 -4.65 4.34 -15.41
C ASN A 270 -4.05 5.12 -14.22
N PRO A 271 -3.55 4.44 -13.18
CA PRO A 271 -3.15 5.11 -11.95
C PRO A 271 -1.93 6.02 -12.10
N ALA A 272 -1.19 5.98 -13.22
CA ALA A 272 0.00 6.80 -13.45
C ALA A 272 -0.37 8.19 -13.98
N LEU A 273 0.28 9.25 -13.48
CA LEU A 273 0.01 10.63 -13.92
C LEU A 273 0.11 10.77 -15.45
N ALA A 274 1.12 10.16 -16.07
CA ALA A 274 1.37 10.13 -17.51
C ALA A 274 0.24 9.51 -18.35
N ARG A 275 -0.59 8.66 -17.74
CA ARG A 275 -1.61 7.86 -18.42
C ARG A 275 -3.03 8.32 -18.10
N THR A 276 -3.20 9.27 -17.18
CA THR A 276 -4.51 9.84 -16.87
C THR A 276 -4.97 10.65 -18.08
N THR A 277 -5.89 10.08 -18.84
CA THR A 277 -6.49 10.73 -20.00
C THR A 277 -7.64 11.58 -19.53
N ALA A 278 -7.35 12.76 -19.00
CA ALA A 278 -8.38 13.77 -18.87
C ALA A 278 -8.63 14.41 -20.24
N VAL A 279 -9.53 13.78 -21.01
CA VAL A 279 -10.19 14.36 -22.18
C VAL A 279 -11.60 14.76 -21.77
#